data_AF-A0AA37KNC1-F1
#
_entry.id   AF-A0AA37KNC1-F1
#
_cell.length_a   1.000
_cell.length_b   1.000
_cell.length_c   1.000
_cell.angle_alpha   90.00
_cell.angle_beta   90.00
_cell.angle_gamma   90.00
#
_symmetry.space_group_name_H-M   'P 1'
#
loop_
_entity.id
_entity.type
_entity.pdbx_description
1 polymer ?
#
loop_
_entity_poly.entity_id
_entity_poly.type
_entity_poly.pdbx_seq_one_letter_code
_entity_poly.pdbx_strand_id
1 'polypeptide(L)'
;MTVKQCTFKVGEVYLFHTDNPRCPDTESLWGLYDRHDGGSICLESCSADQKHFSKGRRLPAQYRFCQLSTRGELRDYMANSIYSEIKGLS
;
A
#
# COMPACT_ATOMS: atom_id res chain seq x y z
N MET A 1 7.32 -10.21 -5.30
CA MET A 1 8.10 -10.94 -4.25
C MET A 1 7.16 -11.36 -3.13
N THR A 2 7.55 -12.25 -2.21
CA THR A 2 6.69 -12.52 -1.03
C THR A 2 6.85 -11.41 0.00
N VAL A 3 5.78 -11.12 0.74
CA VAL A 3 5.77 -10.12 1.82
C VAL A 3 6.87 -10.43 2.85
N LYS A 4 7.06 -11.70 3.21
CA LYS A 4 8.07 -12.14 4.19
C LYS A 4 9.52 -11.93 3.74
N GLN A 5 9.77 -11.88 2.43
CA GLN A 5 11.11 -11.69 1.86
C GLN A 5 11.39 -10.23 1.48
N CYS A 6 10.38 -9.36 1.56
CA CYS A 6 10.53 -7.96 1.20
C CYS A 6 11.22 -7.17 2.32
N THR A 7 12.27 -6.45 1.97
CA THR A 7 12.84 -5.42 2.84
C THR A 7 12.10 -4.12 2.59
N PHE A 8 11.08 -3.85 3.40
CA PHE A 8 10.29 -2.65 3.29
C PHE A 8 11.07 -1.40 3.71
N LYS A 9 10.77 -0.27 3.06
CA LYS A 9 11.33 1.03 3.37
C LYS A 9 10.22 1.99 3.77
N VAL A 10 10.43 2.71 4.86
CA VAL A 10 9.50 3.72 5.36
C VAL A 10 9.27 4.78 4.29
N GLY A 11 8.00 5.13 4.03
CA GLY A 11 7.62 6.13 3.05
C GLY A 11 7.52 5.63 1.60
N GLU A 12 7.83 4.35 1.34
CA GLU A 12 7.61 3.74 0.03
C GLU A 12 6.23 3.11 -0.06
N VAL A 13 5.69 3.09 -1.29
CA VAL A 13 4.40 2.47 -1.59
C VAL A 13 4.62 1.09 -2.17
N TYR A 14 3.82 0.14 -1.69
CA TYR A 14 3.84 -1.24 -2.16
C TYR A 14 2.44 -1.66 -2.59
N LEU A 15 2.39 -2.43 -3.67
CA LEU A 15 1.20 -3.15 -4.11
C LEU A 15 1.21 -4.51 -3.44
N PHE A 16 0.15 -4.83 -2.70
CA PHE A 16 -0.02 -6.08 -1.98
C PHE A 16 -1.09 -6.94 -2.64
N HIS A 17 -0.77 -8.22 -2.88
CA HIS A 17 -1.70 -9.17 -3.50
C HIS A 17 -1.78 -10.48 -2.70
N THR A 18 -2.94 -11.12 -2.75
CA THR A 18 -3.22 -12.37 -2.02
C THR A 18 -2.59 -13.59 -2.68
N ASP A 19 -2.69 -13.74 -4.00
CA ASP A 19 -2.27 -14.93 -4.75
C ASP A 19 -1.48 -14.69 -6.04
N ASN A 20 -1.56 -13.51 -6.66
CA ASN A 20 -0.80 -13.16 -7.85
C ASN A 20 0.56 -12.50 -7.51
N PRO A 21 1.71 -13.15 -7.80
CA PRO A 21 3.04 -12.58 -7.50
C PRO A 21 3.39 -11.31 -8.28
N ARG A 22 2.68 -11.04 -9.39
CA ARG A 22 2.87 -9.85 -10.21
C ARG A 22 2.17 -8.61 -9.65
N CYS A 23 1.37 -8.75 -8.60
CA CYS A 23 0.67 -7.65 -7.93
C CYS A 23 0.05 -6.64 -8.93
N PRO A 24 -0.85 -7.07 -9.82
CA PRO A 24 -1.52 -6.17 -10.77
C PRO A 24 -2.18 -5.00 -10.03
N ASP A 25 -2.03 -3.80 -10.57
CA ASP A 25 -2.45 -2.52 -9.98
C ASP A 25 -3.93 -2.47 -9.59
N THR A 26 -4.81 -2.98 -10.44
CA THR A 26 -6.28 -2.93 -10.28
C THR A 26 -6.82 -3.94 -9.27
N GLU A 27 -6.07 -4.98 -8.93
CA GLU A 27 -6.48 -6.04 -8.00
C GLU A 27 -5.67 -6.02 -6.69
N SER A 28 -4.66 -5.17 -6.61
CA SER A 28 -3.79 -5.05 -5.44
C SER A 28 -4.27 -3.99 -4.45
N LEU A 29 -3.99 -4.23 -3.17
CA LEU A 29 -4.06 -3.18 -2.16
C LEU A 29 -2.78 -2.35 -2.26
N TRP A 30 -2.93 -1.05 -2.48
CA TRP A 30 -1.85 -0.08 -2.42
C TRP A 30 -1.63 0.36 -0.98
N GLY A 31 -0.41 0.31 -0.47
CA GLY A 31 -0.10 0.68 0.90
C GLY A 31 1.20 1.45 1.05
N LEU A 32 1.12 2.60 1.72
CA LEU A 32 2.28 3.35 2.20
C LEU A 32 2.84 2.67 3.45
N TYR A 33 4.05 2.12 3.35
CA TYR A 33 4.67 1.40 4.44
C TYR A 33 5.18 2.35 5.54
N ASP A 34 4.81 2.05 6.79
CA ASP A 34 5.27 2.77 7.98
C ASP A 34 6.28 1.92 8.77
N ARG A 35 5.84 0.77 9.31
CA ARG A 35 6.66 -0.03 10.22
C ARG A 35 6.24 -1.49 10.28
N HIS A 36 7.09 -2.31 10.89
CA HIS A 36 6.70 -3.63 11.38
C HIS A 36 6.31 -3.57 12.86
N ASP A 37 5.28 -4.31 13.22
CA ASP A 37 4.82 -4.52 14.60
C ASP A 37 4.52 -6.00 14.82
N GLY A 38 5.34 -6.69 15.62
CA GLY A 38 5.15 -8.11 15.93
C GLY A 38 5.07 -9.04 14.71
N GLY A 39 5.82 -8.74 13.64
CA GLY A 39 5.80 -9.49 12.37
C GLY A 39 4.62 -9.16 11.45
N SER A 40 3.74 -8.24 11.86
CA SER A 40 2.71 -7.65 11.01
C SER A 40 3.21 -6.34 10.40
N ILE A 41 2.83 -6.08 9.16
CA ILE A 41 3.12 -4.80 8.51
C ILE A 41 2.06 -3.79 8.93
N CYS A 42 2.49 -2.61 9.35
CA CYS A 42 1.64 -1.46 9.57
C CYS A 42 1.81 -0.50 8.40
N LEU A 43 0.67 -0.11 7.82
CA LEU A 43 0.57 0.87 6.75
C LEU A 43 0.12 2.21 7.34
N GLU A 44 0.77 3.28 6.93
CA GLU A 44 0.34 4.65 7.25
C GLU A 44 -1.00 4.95 6.58
N SER A 45 -1.11 4.61 5.30
CA SER A 45 -2.33 4.69 4.52
C SER A 45 -2.42 3.53 3.52
N CYS A 46 -3.65 3.20 3.10
CA CYS A 46 -3.88 2.21 2.06
C CYS A 46 -5.12 2.53 1.22
N SER A 47 -5.12 2.05 -0.03
CA SER A 47 -6.27 2.15 -0.94
C SER A 47 -6.32 0.95 -1.89
N ALA A 48 -7.51 0.51 -2.27
CA ALA A 48 -7.70 -0.52 -3.29
C ALA A 48 -7.97 0.06 -4.69
N ASP A 49 -8.32 1.35 -4.76
CA ASP A 49 -8.77 2.01 -6.00
C ASP A 49 -8.07 3.35 -6.27
N GLN A 50 -7.11 3.73 -5.41
CA GLN A 50 -6.44 5.03 -5.38
C GLN A 50 -7.40 6.23 -5.36
N LYS A 51 -8.62 6.06 -4.84
CA LYS A 51 -9.62 7.13 -4.68
C LYS A 51 -10.06 7.25 -3.24
N HIS A 52 -10.28 6.11 -2.59
CA HIS A 52 -10.68 6.02 -1.20
C HIS A 52 -9.50 5.51 -0.38
N PHE A 53 -9.03 6.34 0.54
CA PHE A 53 -7.88 6.04 1.39
C PHE A 53 -8.32 5.78 2.82
N SER A 54 -7.74 4.76 3.44
CA SER A 54 -7.87 4.48 4.87
C SER A 54 -6.52 4.71 5.55
N LYS A 55 -6.53 5.33 6.73
CA LYS A 55 -5.32 5.57 7.55
C LYS A 55 -5.10 4.44 8.56
N GLY A 56 -3.85 4.18 8.90
CA GLY A 56 -3.43 3.37 10.05
C GLY A 56 -3.96 1.93 10.04
N ARG A 57 -3.47 1.08 9.13
CA ARG A 57 -3.97 -0.29 8.95
C ARG A 57 -2.86 -1.33 9.09
N ARG A 58 -3.10 -2.37 9.89
CA ARG A 58 -2.30 -3.61 9.83
C ARG A 58 -2.64 -4.38 8.55
N LEU A 59 -1.63 -4.76 7.78
CA LEU A 59 -1.81 -5.54 6.57
C LEU A 59 -2.41 -6.91 6.93
N PRO A 60 -3.57 -7.28 6.36
CA PRO A 60 -4.17 -8.59 6.61
C PRO A 60 -3.25 -9.75 6.18
N ALA A 61 -3.23 -10.83 6.95
CA ALA A 61 -2.35 -11.97 6.71
C ALA A 61 -2.59 -12.70 5.36
N GLN A 62 -3.74 -12.45 4.71
CA GLN A 62 -4.05 -13.01 3.39
C GLN A 62 -3.18 -12.43 2.26
N TYR A 63 -2.56 -11.26 2.45
CA TYR A 63 -1.67 -10.66 1.47
C TYR A 63 -0.29 -11.34 1.55
N ARG A 64 0.04 -12.14 0.53
CA ARG A 64 1.25 -12.97 0.51
C ARG A 64 2.34 -12.40 -0.38
N PHE A 65 1.96 -11.63 -1.40
CA PHE A 65 2.86 -11.05 -2.38
C PHE A 65 2.87 -9.53 -2.26
N CYS A 66 4.03 -8.95 -2.55
CA CYS A 66 4.16 -7.51 -2.73
C CYS A 66 5.09 -7.16 -3.89
N GLN A 67 4.90 -5.94 -4.39
CA GLN A 67 5.77 -5.27 -5.34
C GLN A 67 5.96 -3.81 -4.91
N LEU A 68 7.20 -3.32 -4.98
CA LEU A 68 7.49 -1.91 -4.80
C LEU A 68 6.92 -1.13 -5.99
N SER A 69 6.19 -0.04 -5.72
CA SER A 69 5.72 0.85 -6.76
C SER A 69 6.88 1.45 -7.55
N THR A 70 6.68 1.69 -8.83
CA THR A 70 7.53 2.58 -9.60
C THR A 70 7.43 4.01 -9.07
N ARG A 71 8.40 4.87 -9.43
CA ARG A 71 8.39 6.29 -9.07
C ARG A 71 7.15 7.03 -9.61
N GLY A 72 6.61 6.63 -10.76
CA GLY A 72 5.39 7.22 -11.32
C GLY A 72 4.19 6.90 -10.45
N GLU A 73 4.01 5.62 -10.16
CA GLU A 73 2.95 5.10 -9.30
C GLU A 73 3.00 5.67 -7.87
N LEU A 74 4.19 5.83 -7.27
CA LEU A 74 4.35 6.49 -5.98
C LEU A 74 3.81 7.92 -6.01
N ARG A 75 4.18 8.70 -7.02
CA ARG A 75 3.73 10.10 -7.17
C ARG A 75 2.21 10.18 -7.33
N ASP A 76 1.64 9.28 -8.14
CA ASP A 76 0.19 9.26 -8.38
C ASP A 76 -0.56 8.87 -7.10
N TYR A 77 -0.05 7.89 -6.36
CA TYR A 77 -0.59 7.50 -5.05
C TYR A 77 -0.59 8.68 -4.06
N MET A 78 0.53 9.40 -3.94
CA MET A 78 0.64 10.54 -3.03
C MET A 78 -0.30 11.68 -3.43
N ALA A 79 -0.37 12.02 -4.72
CA ALA A 79 -1.28 13.05 -5.22
C ALA A 79 -2.74 12.69 -4.96
N ASN A 80 -3.14 11.45 -5.24
CA ASN A 80 -4.48 10.94 -5.01
C ASN A 80 -4.84 10.91 -3.51
N SER A 81 -3.90 10.52 -2.64
CA SER A 81 -4.09 10.52 -1.19
C SER A 81 -4.37 11.92 -0.67
N ILE A 82 -3.56 12.91 -1.06
CA ILE A 82 -3.75 14.32 -0.66
C ILE A 82 -5.09 14.84 -1.17
N TYR A 83 -5.43 14.57 -2.43
CA TYR A 83 -6.71 14.98 -3.01
C TYR A 83 -7.91 14.39 -2.26
N SER A 84 -7.83 13.11 -1.90
CA SER A 84 -8.87 12.41 -1.13
C SER A 84 -9.08 13.05 0.25
N GLU A 85 -8.00 13.45 0.93
CA GLU A 85 -8.08 14.14 2.22
C GLU A 85 -8.72 15.53 2.10
N ILE A 86 -8.36 16.30 1.08
CA ILE A 86 -8.97 17.63 0.82
C ILE A 86 -10.47 17.48 0.56
N LYS A 87 -10.87 16.50 -0.26
CA LYS A 87 -12.28 16.24 -0.57
C LYS A 87 -13.07 15.77 0.66
N GLY A 88 -12.43 15.05 1.58
CA GLY A 88 -13.06 14.63 2.83
C GLY A 88 -13.30 15.77 3.84
N LEU A 89 -12.72 16.95 3.61
CA LEU A 89 -12.86 18.13 4.46
C LEU A 89 -13.96 19.11 3.98
N SER A 90 -14.50 18.92 2.76
CA SER A 90 -15.60 19.72 2.18
C SER A 90 -16.96 19.12 2.50
#